data_AF-A0A9E3FBT6-F1
#
_entry.id   AF-A0A9E3FBT6-F1
#
_cell.length_a   1.000
_cell.length_b   1.000
_cell.length_c   1.000
_cell.angle_alpha   90.00
_cell.angle_beta   90.00
_cell.angle_gamma   90.00
#
_symmetry.space_group_name_H-M   'P 1'
#
loop_
_entity.id
_entity.type
_entity.pdbx_description
1 polymer ?
#
loop_
_entity_poly.entity_id
_entity_poly.type
_entity_poly.pdbx_seq_one_letter_code
_entity_poly.pdbx_strand_id
1 'polypeptide(L)'
;MREELEQIRRALEEMLGRPSRWSGVLELTDDPAVNGSKPYRCDIVLNSSLAGQDVRWRTLIHEMLHTFSAGYNRRDFDDAPGWEEGVVEQCQRLLRPAVLARLGVGADEAIFAWAEASHRYNGYIRALETLRQSLNVPVDRFFLDLLSEPIKTRAALVVALSRALPADQHRGFLRTFSAALTTLKRRPE
;
A
#
# COMPACT_ATOMS: atom_id res chain seq x y z
N MET A 1 6.98 -19.24 3.81
CA MET A 1 6.76 -17.82 4.17
C MET A 1 8.03 -17.00 4.24
N ARG A 2 9.05 -17.31 5.07
CA ARG A 2 10.29 -16.49 5.09
C ARG A 2 11.02 -16.43 3.74
N GLU A 3 11.21 -17.58 3.09
CA GLU A 3 11.82 -17.64 1.76
C GLU A 3 10.97 -16.92 0.70
N GLU A 4 9.64 -17.06 0.78
CA GLU A 4 8.71 -16.33 -0.10
C GLU A 4 8.87 -14.81 0.07
N LEU A 5 8.98 -14.30 1.31
CA LEU A 5 9.25 -12.89 1.58
C LEU A 5 10.62 -12.44 1.03
N GLU A 6 11.66 -13.26 1.11
CA GLU A 6 12.96 -12.95 0.49
C GLU A 6 12.86 -12.85 -1.04
N GLN A 7 12.10 -13.73 -1.68
CA GLN A 7 11.88 -13.68 -3.12
C GLN A 7 11.06 -12.44 -3.52
N ILE A 8 9.98 -12.14 -2.78
CA ILE A 8 9.18 -10.93 -2.98
C ILE A 8 10.04 -9.68 -2.78
N ARG A 9 10.87 -9.63 -1.72
CA ARG A 9 11.78 -8.52 -1.45
C ARG A 9 12.66 -8.26 -2.66
N ARG A 10 13.36 -9.27 -3.17
CA ARG A 10 14.26 -9.12 -4.33
C ARG A 10 13.52 -8.64 -5.58
N ALA A 11 12.34 -9.21 -5.86
CA ALA A 11 11.52 -8.79 -6.99
C ALA A 11 11.09 -7.31 -6.87
N LEU A 12 10.69 -6.87 -5.68
CA LEU A 12 10.30 -5.48 -5.43
C LEU A 12 11.48 -4.52 -5.42
N GLU A 13 12.66 -4.92 -4.91
CA GLU A 13 13.88 -4.10 -4.97
C GLU A 13 14.28 -3.80 -6.43
N GLU A 14 14.20 -4.80 -7.30
CA GLU A 14 14.44 -4.65 -8.73
C GLU A 14 13.40 -3.71 -9.37
N MET A 15 12.11 -3.94 -9.12
CA MET A 15 11.02 -3.15 -9.72
C MET A 15 10.99 -1.70 -9.23
N LEU A 16 11.28 -1.46 -7.96
CA LEU A 16 11.21 -0.14 -7.33
C LEU A 16 12.55 0.60 -7.37
N GLY A 17 13.63 -0.05 -7.80
CA GLY A 17 14.96 0.54 -7.92
C GLY A 17 15.56 1.01 -6.59
N ARG A 18 15.16 0.42 -5.46
CA ARG A 18 15.62 0.80 -4.12
C ARG A 18 15.59 -0.38 -3.14
N PRO A 19 16.43 -0.39 -2.10
CA PRO A 19 16.48 -1.49 -1.15
C PRO A 19 15.26 -1.51 -0.21
N SER A 20 14.88 -2.71 0.23
CA SER A 20 13.93 -2.88 1.32
C SER A 20 14.55 -2.49 2.66
N ARG A 21 13.73 -2.05 3.61
CA ARG A 21 14.12 -1.87 5.02
C ARG A 21 13.70 -3.03 5.93
N TRP A 22 13.27 -4.15 5.37
CA TRP A 22 12.92 -5.34 6.15
C TRP A 22 14.13 -5.79 6.98
N SER A 23 13.92 -6.09 8.27
CA SER A 23 14.97 -6.58 9.17
C SER A 23 15.41 -8.01 8.86
N GLY A 24 14.67 -8.73 8.02
CA GLY A 24 14.84 -10.16 7.76
C GLY A 24 14.17 -11.07 8.80
N VAL A 25 13.48 -10.47 9.78
CA VAL A 25 12.70 -11.17 10.81
C VAL A 25 11.27 -11.37 10.34
N LEU A 26 10.81 -12.62 10.42
CA LEU A 26 9.41 -13.02 10.27
C LEU A 26 8.95 -13.64 11.59
N GLU A 27 7.92 -13.06 12.19
CA GLU A 27 7.22 -13.61 13.33
C GLU A 27 5.89 -14.22 12.87
N LEU A 28 5.54 -15.38 13.41
CA LEU A 28 4.25 -16.02 13.17
C LEU A 28 3.41 -15.92 14.42
N THR A 29 2.13 -15.62 14.23
CA THR A 29 1.13 -15.56 15.31
C THR A 29 -0.07 -16.43 14.96
N ASP A 30 -0.72 -16.98 15.98
CA ASP A 30 -2.00 -17.70 15.84
C ASP A 30 -3.20 -16.80 16.17
N ASP A 31 -2.98 -15.51 16.46
CA ASP A 31 -4.04 -14.54 16.76
C ASP A 31 -4.92 -14.30 15.53
N PRO A 32 -6.20 -14.72 15.52
CA PRO A 32 -7.09 -14.57 14.37
C PRO A 32 -7.42 -13.11 14.05
N ALA A 33 -7.13 -12.15 14.94
CA ALA A 33 -7.28 -10.73 14.67
C ALA A 33 -6.14 -10.15 13.81
N VAL A 34 -5.05 -10.89 13.63
CA VAL A 34 -3.86 -10.46 12.89
C VAL A 34 -3.70 -11.31 11.66
N ASN A 35 -3.94 -10.73 10.47
CA ASN A 35 -3.57 -11.35 9.19
C ASN A 35 -2.10 -11.07 8.85
N GLY A 36 -1.71 -9.80 8.98
CA GLY A 36 -0.37 -9.29 8.78
C GLY A 36 -0.19 -7.99 9.56
N SER A 37 1.02 -7.73 10.02
CA SER A 37 1.40 -6.45 10.60
C SER A 37 2.89 -6.23 10.43
N LYS A 38 3.29 -5.00 10.12
CA LYS A 38 4.69 -4.58 10.12
C LYS A 38 4.94 -3.62 11.29
N PRO A 39 5.45 -4.13 12.44
CA PRO A 39 5.92 -3.28 13.52
C PRO A 39 6.92 -2.24 12.99
N TYR A 40 6.97 -1.07 13.63
CA TYR A 40 7.84 0.04 13.20
C TYR A 40 9.36 -0.26 13.25
N ARG A 41 9.74 -1.44 13.75
CA ARG A 41 11.09 -2.02 13.68
C ARG A 41 11.41 -2.68 12.33
N CYS A 42 10.44 -2.70 11.41
CA CYS A 42 10.51 -3.34 10.11
C CYS A 42 10.67 -4.85 10.16
N ASP A 43 10.14 -5.50 11.19
CA ASP A 43 9.83 -6.93 11.19
C ASP A 43 8.51 -7.17 10.44
N ILE A 44 8.23 -8.41 10.03
CA ILE A 44 6.93 -8.79 9.47
C ILE A 44 6.30 -9.83 10.40
N VAL A 45 5.07 -9.58 10.84
CA VAL A 45 4.25 -10.51 11.63
C VAL A 45 3.14 -11.03 10.74
N LEU A 46 2.95 -12.35 10.66
CA LEU A 46 1.90 -12.96 9.85
C LEU A 46 1.10 -13.99 10.64
N ASN A 47 -0.16 -14.16 10.28
CA ASN A 47 -0.94 -15.29 10.78
C ASN A 47 -0.36 -16.61 10.25
N SER A 48 -0.15 -17.59 11.12
CA SER A 48 0.27 -18.94 10.74
C SER A 48 -0.75 -19.62 9.83
N SER A 49 -2.04 -19.34 9.99
CA SER A 49 -3.12 -19.95 9.20
C SER A 49 -3.12 -19.53 7.73
N LEU A 50 -2.43 -18.44 7.37
CA LEU A 50 -2.22 -18.05 5.98
C LEU A 50 -1.29 -19.02 5.25
N ALA A 51 -0.49 -19.81 5.97
CA ALA A 51 0.37 -20.82 5.38
C ALA A 51 -0.45 -21.79 4.53
N GLY A 52 -0.05 -21.97 3.28
CA GLY A 52 -0.71 -22.90 2.35
C GLY A 52 -1.94 -22.34 1.62
N GLN A 53 -2.40 -21.12 1.92
CA GLN A 53 -3.48 -20.48 1.16
C GLN A 53 -2.89 -19.58 0.07
N ASP A 54 -3.42 -19.62 -1.16
CA ASP A 54 -2.92 -18.74 -2.23
C ASP A 54 -3.20 -17.27 -1.96
N VAL A 55 -4.28 -16.96 -1.24
CA VAL A 55 -4.59 -15.59 -0.81
C VAL A 55 -3.44 -14.98 0.00
N ARG A 56 -2.57 -15.78 0.65
CA ARG A 56 -1.42 -15.28 1.43
C ARG A 56 -0.53 -14.35 0.62
N TRP A 57 -0.39 -14.58 -0.69
CA TRP A 57 0.52 -13.79 -1.53
C TRP A 57 0.18 -12.30 -1.51
N ARG A 58 -1.10 -11.93 -1.45
CA ARG A 58 -1.47 -10.51 -1.33
C ARG A 58 -0.96 -9.91 -0.01
N THR A 59 -1.09 -10.64 1.09
CA THR A 59 -0.65 -10.20 2.42
C THR A 59 0.86 -10.11 2.48
N LEU A 60 1.58 -11.13 1.97
CA LEU A 60 3.04 -11.11 1.92
C LEU A 60 3.56 -9.90 1.13
N ILE A 61 2.96 -9.61 -0.03
CA ILE A 61 3.34 -8.47 -0.86
C ILE A 61 2.97 -7.15 -0.17
N HIS A 62 1.79 -7.05 0.44
CA HIS A 62 1.34 -5.89 1.21
C HIS A 62 2.33 -5.55 2.34
N GLU A 63 2.61 -6.51 3.23
CA GLU A 63 3.53 -6.30 4.36
C GLU A 63 4.94 -5.95 3.87
N MET A 64 5.40 -6.61 2.81
CA MET A 64 6.69 -6.29 2.21
C MET A 64 6.71 -4.87 1.62
N LEU A 65 5.64 -4.38 0.99
CA LEU A 65 5.58 -3.02 0.43
C LEU A 65 5.67 -1.93 1.49
N HIS A 66 5.16 -2.13 2.70
CA HIS A 66 5.42 -1.21 3.81
C HIS A 66 6.92 -1.06 4.09
N THR A 67 7.75 -2.07 3.82
CA THR A 67 9.22 -1.98 4.00
C THR A 67 9.86 -0.99 3.02
N PHE A 68 9.21 -0.67 1.91
CA PHE A 68 9.66 0.31 0.91
C PHE A 68 9.07 1.71 1.11
N SER A 69 8.02 1.87 1.92
CA SER A 69 7.32 3.15 2.12
C SER A 69 8.20 4.22 2.78
N ALA A 70 8.53 5.31 2.10
CA ALA A 70 9.47 6.30 2.64
C ALA A 70 9.02 6.85 4.01
N GLY A 71 9.98 7.07 4.92
CA GLY A 71 9.71 7.67 6.23
C GLY A 71 8.75 6.90 7.15
N TYR A 72 8.45 5.62 6.89
CA TYR A 72 7.53 4.80 7.69
C TYR A 72 7.89 4.81 9.19
N ASN A 73 7.02 5.39 10.01
CA ASN A 73 7.15 5.44 11.46
C ASN A 73 5.78 5.54 12.15
N ARG A 74 5.75 5.24 13.45
CA ARG A 74 4.50 5.15 14.22
C ARG A 74 3.69 6.43 14.24
N ARG A 75 4.36 7.54 14.52
CA ARG A 75 3.70 8.82 14.69
C ARG A 75 2.99 9.21 13.40
N ASP A 76 3.70 9.20 12.29
CA ASP A 76 3.15 9.63 11.00
C ASP A 76 2.05 8.68 10.50
N PHE A 77 2.18 7.37 10.79
CA PHE A 77 1.14 6.39 10.50
C PHE A 77 -0.13 6.63 11.35
N ASP A 78 0.02 6.77 12.66
CA ASP A 78 -1.10 6.97 13.58
C ASP A 78 -1.88 8.26 13.27
N ASP A 79 -1.19 9.30 12.79
CA ASP A 79 -1.79 10.58 12.40
C ASP A 79 -2.62 10.51 11.09
N ALA A 80 -2.29 9.58 10.18
CA ALA A 80 -2.91 9.52 8.86
C ALA A 80 -2.86 8.11 8.21
N PRO A 81 -3.47 7.09 8.84
CA PRO A 81 -3.25 5.69 8.48
C PRO A 81 -3.72 5.35 7.06
N GLY A 82 -4.79 6.00 6.59
CA GLY A 82 -5.33 5.76 5.26
C GLY A 82 -4.40 6.15 4.12
N TRP A 83 -3.46 7.08 4.36
CA TRP A 83 -2.41 7.40 3.38
C TRP A 83 -1.41 6.27 3.21
N GLU A 84 -1.11 5.51 4.26
CA GLU A 84 -0.18 4.39 4.17
C GLU A 84 -0.89 3.14 3.67
N GLU A 85 -1.95 2.74 4.36
CA GLU A 85 -2.68 1.51 4.04
C GLU A 85 -3.29 1.55 2.64
N GLY A 86 -3.86 2.69 2.24
CA GLY A 86 -4.43 2.84 0.90
C GLY A 86 -3.38 2.83 -0.20
N VAL A 87 -2.20 3.42 0.04
CA VAL A 87 -1.10 3.43 -0.94
C VAL A 87 -0.49 2.04 -1.08
N VAL A 88 -0.18 1.38 0.04
CA VAL A 88 0.44 0.07 0.06
C VAL A 88 -0.48 -1.00 -0.52
N GLU A 89 -1.76 -1.00 -0.15
CA GLU A 89 -2.74 -1.93 -0.72
C GLU A 89 -2.93 -1.73 -2.23
N GLN A 90 -2.99 -0.48 -2.72
CA GLN A 90 -3.11 -0.27 -4.15
C GLN A 90 -1.82 -0.64 -4.90
N CYS A 91 -0.64 -0.35 -4.34
CA CYS A 91 0.63 -0.80 -4.90
C CYS A 91 0.72 -2.33 -4.95
N GLN A 92 0.19 -3.01 -3.93
CA GLN A 92 0.12 -4.47 -3.88
C GLN A 92 -0.67 -5.00 -5.08
N ARG A 93 -1.86 -4.44 -5.37
CA ARG A 93 -2.69 -4.86 -6.51
C ARG A 93 -2.02 -4.58 -7.85
N LEU A 94 -1.38 -3.42 -7.98
CA LEU A 94 -0.67 -3.02 -9.21
C LEU A 94 0.55 -3.91 -9.50
N LEU A 95 1.34 -4.23 -8.47
CA LEU A 95 2.61 -4.93 -8.64
C LEU A 95 2.49 -6.45 -8.53
N ARG A 96 1.43 -6.98 -7.89
CA ARG A 96 1.25 -8.42 -7.65
C ARG A 96 1.41 -9.26 -8.91
N PRO A 97 0.75 -8.96 -10.05
CA PRO A 97 0.89 -9.81 -11.24
C PRO A 97 2.36 -9.96 -11.69
N ALA A 98 3.11 -8.85 -11.69
CA ALA A 98 4.52 -8.86 -12.06
C ALA A 98 5.42 -9.53 -11.02
N VAL A 99 5.08 -9.42 -9.72
CA VAL A 99 5.79 -10.14 -8.64
C VAL A 99 5.56 -11.65 -8.79
N LEU A 100 4.31 -12.10 -8.89
CA LEU A 100 3.99 -13.52 -8.99
C LEU A 100 4.58 -14.16 -10.25
N ALA A 101 4.55 -13.45 -11.39
CA ALA A 101 5.20 -13.90 -12.62
C ALA A 101 6.71 -14.11 -12.44
N ARG A 102 7.42 -13.19 -11.77
CA ARG A 102 8.86 -13.34 -11.48
C ARG A 102 9.16 -14.50 -10.54
N LEU A 103 8.24 -14.81 -9.62
CA LEU A 103 8.37 -15.92 -8.67
C LEU A 103 7.97 -17.27 -9.29
N GLY A 104 7.45 -17.29 -10.53
CA GLY A 104 6.93 -18.51 -11.17
C GLY A 104 5.67 -19.05 -10.49
N VAL A 105 4.91 -18.20 -9.79
CA VAL A 105 3.71 -18.57 -9.06
C VAL A 105 2.49 -18.39 -9.94
N GLY A 106 1.81 -19.49 -10.28
CA GLY A 106 0.51 -19.47 -10.95
C GLY A 106 -0.63 -19.43 -9.93
N ALA A 107 -1.09 -18.24 -9.56
CA ALA A 107 -2.28 -18.06 -8.73
C ALA A 107 -3.39 -17.39 -9.55
N ASP A 108 -4.63 -17.85 -9.40
CA ASP A 108 -5.78 -17.28 -10.09
C ASP A 108 -6.14 -15.91 -9.50
N GLU A 109 -6.24 -14.89 -10.37
CA GLU A 109 -6.62 -13.54 -9.98
C GLU A 109 -8.01 -13.49 -9.32
N ALA A 110 -8.90 -14.43 -9.64
CA ALA A 110 -10.22 -14.55 -9.01
C ALA A 110 -10.15 -14.74 -7.48
N ILE A 111 -9.11 -15.45 -6.98
CA ILE A 111 -8.90 -15.67 -5.55
C ILE A 111 -8.64 -14.34 -4.85
N PHE A 112 -7.82 -13.48 -5.46
CA PHE A 112 -7.51 -12.16 -4.92
C PHE A 112 -8.69 -11.21 -5.04
N ALA A 113 -9.35 -11.17 -6.20
CA ALA A 113 -10.50 -10.32 -6.44
C ALA A 113 -11.62 -10.54 -5.41
N TRP A 114 -11.90 -11.80 -5.06
CA TRP A 114 -12.87 -12.13 -4.01
C TRP A 114 -12.45 -11.59 -2.65
N ALA A 115 -11.19 -11.81 -2.24
CA ALA A 115 -10.68 -11.33 -0.96
C ALA A 115 -10.56 -9.80 -0.88
N GLU A 116 -10.45 -9.13 -2.02
CA GLU A 116 -10.32 -7.68 -2.14
C GLU A 116 -11.66 -6.95 -2.20
N ALA A 117 -12.72 -7.58 -2.70
CA ALA A 117 -14.02 -6.95 -2.92
C ALA A 117 -14.57 -6.26 -1.67
N SER A 118 -14.39 -6.89 -0.50
CA SER A 118 -14.83 -6.38 0.80
C SER A 118 -13.68 -5.87 1.69
N HIS A 119 -12.50 -5.62 1.13
CA HIS A 119 -11.35 -5.23 1.94
C HIS A 119 -11.56 -3.87 2.62
N ARG A 120 -11.25 -3.79 3.92
CA ARG A 120 -11.45 -2.58 4.75
C ARG A 120 -10.74 -1.33 4.18
N TYR A 121 -9.63 -1.51 3.46
CA TYR A 121 -8.89 -0.39 2.86
C TYR A 121 -9.48 0.13 1.56
N ASN A 122 -10.54 -0.48 1.01
CA ASN A 122 -11.20 0.00 -0.21
C ASN A 122 -11.74 1.43 -0.05
N GLY A 123 -12.09 1.85 1.17
CA GLY A 123 -12.46 3.25 1.46
C GLY A 123 -11.30 4.22 1.19
N TYR A 124 -10.09 3.89 1.61
CA TYR A 124 -8.89 4.69 1.37
C TYR A 124 -8.50 4.72 -0.10
N ILE A 125 -8.53 3.56 -0.76
CA ILE A 125 -8.21 3.45 -2.20
C ILE A 125 -9.15 4.33 -3.01
N ARG A 126 -10.47 4.29 -2.75
CA ARG A 126 -11.44 5.15 -3.45
C ARG A 126 -11.16 6.64 -3.24
N ALA A 127 -10.80 7.04 -2.01
CA ALA A 127 -10.43 8.42 -1.72
C ALA A 127 -9.18 8.84 -2.52
N LEU A 128 -8.12 8.01 -2.52
CA LEU A 128 -6.88 8.27 -3.27
C LEU A 128 -7.10 8.29 -4.79
N GLU A 129 -7.88 7.34 -5.32
CA GLU A 129 -8.26 7.29 -6.74
C GLU A 129 -9.03 8.54 -7.17
N THR A 130 -9.95 9.04 -6.32
CA THR A 130 -10.69 10.28 -6.60
C THR A 130 -9.73 11.47 -6.74
N LEU A 131 -8.71 11.55 -5.88
CA LEU A 131 -7.66 12.58 -5.98
C LEU A 131 -6.84 12.41 -7.25
N ARG A 132 -6.38 11.20 -7.54
CA ARG A 132 -5.61 10.89 -8.75
C ARG A 132 -6.36 11.27 -10.02
N GLN A 133 -7.62 10.86 -10.13
CA GLN A 133 -8.47 11.13 -11.30
C GLN A 133 -8.65 12.64 -11.48
N SER A 134 -8.84 13.38 -10.39
CA SER A 134 -8.95 14.85 -10.43
C SER A 134 -7.65 15.55 -10.86
N LEU A 135 -6.49 14.90 -10.68
CA LEU A 135 -5.19 15.38 -11.15
C LEU A 135 -4.84 14.90 -12.56
N ASN A 136 -5.62 13.99 -13.15
CA ASN A 136 -5.33 13.31 -14.41
C ASN A 136 -3.92 12.65 -14.44
N VAL A 137 -3.51 12.03 -13.33
CA VAL A 137 -2.22 11.34 -13.23
C VAL A 137 -2.39 9.83 -13.47
N PRO A 138 -1.48 9.16 -14.20
CA PRO A 138 -1.48 7.70 -14.33
C PRO A 138 -1.47 6.99 -12.97
N VAL A 139 -2.11 5.83 -12.89
CA VAL A 139 -2.29 5.08 -11.62
C VAL A 139 -0.97 4.61 -11.02
N ASP A 140 -0.13 3.98 -11.82
CA ASP A 140 1.22 3.55 -11.46
C ASP A 140 2.04 4.72 -10.93
N ARG A 141 2.12 5.83 -11.68
CA ARG A 141 2.87 7.01 -11.28
C ARG A 141 2.37 7.57 -9.96
N PHE A 142 1.06 7.75 -9.80
CA PHE A 142 0.49 8.35 -8.59
C PHE A 142 0.81 7.53 -7.34
N PHE A 143 0.56 6.22 -7.35
CA PHE A 143 0.75 5.38 -6.17
C PHE A 143 2.23 5.09 -5.88
N LEU A 144 3.07 4.91 -6.90
CA LEU A 144 4.50 4.67 -6.71
C LEU A 144 5.25 5.93 -6.28
N ASP A 145 4.87 7.11 -6.78
CA ASP A 145 5.39 8.40 -6.29
C ASP A 145 5.00 8.57 -4.81
N LEU A 146 3.74 8.28 -4.44
CA LEU A 146 3.31 8.34 -3.03
C LEU A 146 4.04 7.33 -2.14
N LEU A 147 4.25 6.09 -2.59
CA LEU A 147 5.03 5.10 -1.83
C LEU A 147 6.46 5.61 -1.56
N SER A 148 7.00 6.40 -2.49
CA SER A 148 8.33 7.03 -2.40
C SER A 148 8.37 8.29 -1.55
N GLU A 149 7.21 8.87 -1.24
CA GLU A 149 7.07 10.07 -0.43
C GLU A 149 6.81 9.71 1.04
N PRO A 150 7.49 10.36 2.01
CA PRO A 150 7.18 10.19 3.42
C PRO A 150 5.70 10.40 3.74
N ILE A 151 5.13 9.55 4.60
CA ILE A 151 3.68 9.58 4.94
C ILE A 151 3.22 11.00 5.29
N LYS A 152 3.97 11.70 6.15
CA LYS A 152 3.66 13.07 6.60
C LYS A 152 3.65 14.13 5.48
N THR A 153 4.30 13.88 4.35
CA THR A 153 4.40 14.84 3.23
C THR A 153 3.57 14.45 2.02
N ARG A 154 3.00 13.23 1.95
CA ARG A 154 2.12 12.79 0.86
C ARG A 154 0.97 13.76 0.55
N ALA A 155 0.31 14.24 1.60
CA ALA A 155 -0.77 15.21 1.47
C ALA A 155 -0.30 16.51 0.79
N ALA A 156 0.89 16.99 1.17
CA ALA A 156 1.49 18.19 0.58
C ALA A 156 1.93 17.96 -0.87
N LEU A 157 2.49 16.79 -1.19
CA LEU A 157 2.84 16.40 -2.56
C LEU A 157 1.59 16.44 -3.47
N VAL A 158 0.49 15.83 -3.04
CA VAL A 158 -0.77 15.79 -3.79
C VAL A 158 -1.35 17.18 -4.02
N VAL A 159 -1.28 18.07 -3.02
CA VAL A 159 -1.65 19.49 -3.19
C VAL A 159 -0.71 20.20 -4.16
N ALA A 160 0.60 19.94 -4.09
CA ALA A 160 1.57 20.56 -4.99
C ALA A 160 1.32 20.17 -6.46
N LEU A 161 0.99 18.90 -6.73
CA LEU A 161 0.62 18.44 -8.07
C LEU A 161 -0.58 19.20 -8.64
N SER A 162 -1.55 19.53 -7.80
CA SER A 162 -2.75 20.27 -8.24
C SER A 162 -2.49 21.70 -8.69
N ARG A 163 -1.31 22.28 -8.39
CA ARG A 163 -0.96 23.65 -8.80
C ARG A 163 -0.73 23.78 -10.30
N ALA A 164 -0.51 22.67 -10.99
CA ALA A 164 -0.41 22.64 -12.45
C ALA A 164 -1.78 22.69 -13.15
N LEU A 165 -2.88 22.55 -12.40
CA LEU A 165 -4.23 22.60 -12.96
C LEU A 165 -4.66 24.04 -13.28
N PRO A 166 -5.56 24.25 -14.26
CA PRO A 166 -6.29 25.50 -14.42
C PRO A 166 -6.97 25.96 -13.12
N ALA A 167 -7.11 27.27 -12.92
CA ALA A 167 -7.52 27.83 -11.62
C ALA A 167 -8.90 27.34 -11.12
N ASP A 168 -9.85 27.14 -12.02
CA ASP A 168 -11.17 26.56 -11.72
C ASP A 168 -11.08 25.09 -11.30
N GLN A 169 -10.28 24.30 -12.02
CA GLN A 169 -10.01 22.90 -11.70
C GLN A 169 -9.24 22.75 -10.39
N HIS A 170 -8.25 23.62 -10.13
CA HIS A 170 -7.52 23.65 -8.86
C HIS A 170 -8.46 23.89 -7.67
N ARG A 171 -9.39 24.87 -7.78
CA ARG A 171 -10.41 25.09 -6.74
C ARG A 171 -11.33 23.88 -6.56
N GLY A 172 -11.71 23.21 -7.65
CA GLY A 172 -12.46 21.95 -7.61
C GLY A 172 -11.70 20.87 -6.86
N PHE A 173 -10.44 20.68 -7.22
CA PHE A 173 -9.54 19.73 -6.60
C PHE A 173 -9.39 19.96 -5.10
N LEU A 174 -9.23 21.20 -4.63
CA LEU A 174 -9.09 21.47 -3.20
C LEU A 174 -10.32 21.05 -2.38
N ARG A 175 -11.53 21.12 -2.96
CA ARG A 175 -12.75 20.60 -2.32
C ARG A 175 -12.72 19.07 -2.26
N THR A 176 -12.36 18.42 -3.37
CA THR A 176 -12.18 16.96 -3.43
C THR A 176 -11.13 16.48 -2.42
N PHE A 177 -10.00 17.19 -2.35
CA PHE A 177 -8.92 16.93 -1.40
C PHE A 177 -9.38 17.02 0.05
N SER A 178 -10.11 18.08 0.40
CA SER A 178 -10.65 18.24 1.75
C SER A 178 -11.57 17.09 2.14
N ALA A 179 -12.45 16.63 1.25
CA ALA A 179 -13.34 15.50 1.50
C ALA A 179 -12.58 14.17 1.65
N ALA A 180 -11.62 13.89 0.75
CA ALA A 180 -10.80 12.68 0.80
C ALA A 180 -9.96 12.63 2.09
N LEU A 181 -9.45 13.77 2.56
CA LEU A 181 -8.63 13.85 3.76
C LEU A 181 -9.39 13.40 5.02
N THR A 182 -10.69 13.62 5.09
CA THR A 182 -11.53 13.09 6.18
C THR A 182 -11.48 11.57 6.24
N THR A 183 -11.54 10.90 5.08
CA THR A 183 -11.43 9.43 5.02
C THR A 183 -10.02 8.97 5.34
N LEU A 184 -8.99 9.61 4.78
CA LEU A 184 -7.60 9.16 4.91
C LEU A 184 -7.00 9.34 6.31
N LYS A 185 -7.61 10.19 7.16
CA LYS A 185 -7.20 10.36 8.56
C LYS A 185 -7.90 9.41 9.53
N ARG A 186 -9.02 8.80 9.15
CA ARG A 186 -9.75 7.87 10.02
C ARG A 186 -9.04 6.52 10.04
N ARG A 187 -9.06 5.84 11.19
CA ARG A 187 -8.71 4.41 11.26
C ARG A 187 -9.77 3.58 10.53
N PRO A 188 -9.42 2.41 9.99
CA PRO A 188 -10.40 1.56 9.34
C PRO A 188 -11.34 1.01 10.41
N GLU A 189 -12.64 1.13 10.16
CA GLU A 189 -13.70 0.52 10.99
C GLU A 189 -13.70 -1.01 10.84
#